data_AF-A0A2A4ZWQ6-F1
#
_entry.id   AF-A0A2A4ZWQ6-F1
#
_cell.length_a   1.000
_cell.length_b   1.000
_cell.length_c   1.000
_cell.angle_alpha   90.00
_cell.angle_beta   90.00
_cell.angle_gamma   90.00
#
_symmetry.space_group_name_H-M   'P 1'
#
loop_
_entity.id
_entity.type
_entity.pdbx_description
1 polymer ?
#
loop_
_entity_poly.entity_id
_entity_poly.type
_entity_poly.pdbx_seq_one_letter_code
_entity_poly.pdbx_strand_id
1 'polypeptide(L)'
;MPDVQFIKGLPGRSIPDLGGQSLDNRDGTLIEIEHELEFLSVDEGAIEVALADDLVVRYLIMARADFNDDGVEDVLLRLDWYVSSAFGKGFDLLMLTKTAENSKLALIWRR
;
A
#
# COMPACT_ATOMS: atom_id res chain seq x y z
N MET A 1 -8.50 2.61 -11.70
CA MET A 1 -8.92 2.69 -10.28
C MET A 1 -8.22 1.58 -9.51
N PRO A 2 -7.92 1.73 -8.20
CA PRO A 2 -7.43 0.60 -7.42
C PRO A 2 -8.51 -0.48 -7.38
N ASP A 3 -8.12 -1.72 -7.60
CA ASP A 3 -8.99 -2.89 -7.43
C ASP A 3 -8.36 -3.87 -6.42
N VAL A 4 -9.10 -4.91 -6.06
CA VAL A 4 -8.63 -5.93 -5.11
C VAL A 4 -7.32 -6.59 -5.56
N GLN A 5 -7.12 -6.77 -6.87
CA GLN A 5 -5.90 -7.38 -7.39
C GLN A 5 -4.70 -6.45 -7.28
N PHE A 6 -4.92 -5.15 -7.50
CA PHE A 6 -3.92 -4.11 -7.29
C PHE A 6 -3.42 -4.12 -5.84
N ILE A 7 -4.33 -4.14 -4.85
CA ILE A 7 -3.95 -4.17 -3.42
C ILE A 7 -3.20 -5.45 -3.07
N LYS A 8 -3.68 -6.62 -3.52
CA LYS A 8 -2.98 -7.89 -3.29
C LYS A 8 -1.56 -7.89 -3.85
N GLY A 9 -1.35 -7.28 -5.01
CA GLY A 9 -0.07 -7.21 -5.71
C GLY A 9 0.89 -6.11 -5.25
N LEU A 10 0.49 -5.26 -4.29
CA LEU A 10 1.39 -4.25 -3.71
C LEU A 10 2.61 -4.91 -3.06
N PRO A 11 3.78 -4.25 -2.99
CA PRO A 11 4.88 -4.72 -2.15
C PRO A 11 4.42 -4.96 -0.71
N GLY A 12 4.95 -5.98 -0.04
CA GLY A 12 4.63 -6.29 1.36
C GLY A 12 4.91 -5.13 2.33
N ARG A 13 5.84 -4.24 1.96
CA ARG A 13 6.17 -3.00 2.70
C ARG A 13 5.17 -1.85 2.47
N SER A 14 4.11 -2.05 1.69
CA SER A 14 3.07 -1.04 1.41
C SER A 14 2.04 -0.98 2.54
N ILE A 15 2.55 -0.84 3.77
CA ILE A 15 1.79 -0.67 5.00
C ILE A 15 2.32 0.59 5.73
N PRO A 16 1.55 1.17 6.67
CA PRO A 16 2.01 2.26 7.50
C PRO A 16 3.33 1.93 8.22
N ASP A 17 4.25 2.89 8.29
CA ASP A 17 5.43 2.81 9.15
C ASP A 17 5.05 3.23 10.57
N LEU A 18 4.76 2.23 11.39
CA LEU A 18 4.43 2.44 12.81
C LEU A 18 5.70 2.52 13.68
N GLY A 19 6.88 2.63 13.07
CA GLY A 19 8.18 2.57 13.72
C GLY A 19 8.62 1.15 14.07
N GLY A 20 9.71 1.06 14.83
CA GLY A 20 10.28 -0.21 15.28
C GLY A 20 10.75 -1.08 14.11
N GLN A 21 10.23 -2.32 14.05
CA GLN A 21 10.55 -3.31 13.01
C GLN A 21 9.35 -3.60 12.10
N SER A 22 8.37 -2.69 12.05
CA SER A 22 7.11 -2.90 11.30
C SER A 22 7.32 -3.18 9.81
N LEU A 23 8.45 -2.77 9.23
CA LEU A 23 8.78 -2.94 7.82
C LEU A 23 9.80 -4.05 7.52
N ASP A 24 10.36 -4.67 8.56
CA ASP A 24 11.45 -5.63 8.42
C ASP A 24 10.95 -6.98 7.88
N ASN A 25 11.73 -7.62 7.01
CA ASN A 25 11.47 -8.95 6.45
C ASN A 25 10.15 -9.12 5.66
N ARG A 26 9.62 -8.02 5.10
CA ARG A 26 8.37 -8.01 4.32
C ARG A 26 8.61 -8.14 2.82
N ASP A 27 9.43 -9.11 2.43
CA ASP A 27 9.80 -9.33 1.04
C ASP A 27 8.74 -10.16 0.32
N GLY A 28 8.12 -9.58 -0.71
CA GLY A 28 7.01 -10.20 -1.43
C GLY A 28 5.88 -9.21 -1.70
N THR A 29 4.71 -9.74 -2.00
CA THR A 29 3.47 -8.98 -2.17
C THR A 29 2.70 -8.87 -0.86
N LEU A 30 1.76 -7.93 -0.79
CA LEU A 30 0.99 -7.66 0.41
C LEU A 30 0.18 -8.88 0.84
N ILE A 31 -0.43 -9.61 -0.10
CA ILE A 31 -1.20 -10.82 0.21
C ILE A 31 -0.32 -12.01 0.64
N GLU A 32 0.95 -12.03 0.22
CA GLU A 32 1.91 -13.07 0.63
C GLU A 32 2.38 -12.87 2.07
N ILE A 33 2.38 -11.62 2.57
CA ILE A 33 2.87 -11.26 3.91
C ILE A 33 1.73 -11.07 4.92
N GLU A 34 0.65 -10.40 4.53
CA GLU A 34 -0.51 -10.12 5.37
C GLU A 34 -1.57 -11.21 5.20
N HIS A 35 -1.38 -12.34 5.90
CA HIS A 35 -2.29 -13.48 5.81
C HIS A 35 -3.69 -13.20 6.38
N GLU A 36 -3.81 -12.20 7.25
CA GLU A 36 -5.07 -11.77 7.86
C GLU A 36 -5.71 -10.58 7.12
N LEU A 37 -5.21 -10.24 5.93
CA LEU A 37 -5.74 -9.14 5.14
C LEU A 37 -7.22 -9.36 4.77
N GLU A 38 -8.08 -8.48 5.27
CA GLU A 38 -9.52 -8.47 4.99
C GLU A 38 -9.91 -7.19 4.25
N PHE A 39 -10.70 -7.31 3.18
CA PHE A 39 -11.22 -6.17 2.43
C PHE A 39 -12.52 -5.68 3.06
N LEU A 40 -12.51 -4.46 3.62
CA LEU A 40 -13.67 -3.86 4.29
C LEU A 40 -14.56 -3.10 3.31
N SER A 41 -13.97 -2.31 2.42
CA SER A 41 -14.69 -1.55 1.39
C SER A 41 -13.89 -1.38 0.10
N VAL A 42 -14.61 -1.22 -1.00
CA VAL A 42 -14.05 -0.93 -2.33
C VAL A 42 -14.91 0.18 -2.94
N ASP A 43 -14.37 1.39 -2.96
CA ASP A 43 -15.04 2.59 -3.43
C ASP A 43 -14.35 3.14 -4.71
N GLU A 44 -14.98 4.12 -5.36
CA GLU A 44 -14.34 4.84 -6.47
C GLU A 44 -13.09 5.58 -5.98
N GLY A 45 -11.92 4.98 -6.22
CA GLY A 45 -10.61 5.57 -5.96
C GLY A 45 -9.94 5.17 -4.64
N ALA A 46 -10.61 4.36 -3.80
CA ALA A 46 -10.03 3.87 -2.55
C ALA A 46 -10.45 2.44 -2.21
N ILE A 47 -9.54 1.70 -1.56
CA ILE A 47 -9.83 0.39 -0.96
C ILE A 47 -9.43 0.44 0.50
N GLU A 48 -10.34 0.02 1.38
CA GLU A 48 -10.07 -0.09 2.81
C GLU A 48 -9.89 -1.56 3.18
N VAL A 49 -8.81 -1.85 3.91
CA VAL A 49 -8.49 -3.19 4.38
C VAL A 49 -8.19 -3.18 5.88
N ALA A 50 -8.53 -4.27 6.55
CA ALA A 50 -7.98 -4.59 7.86
C ALA A 50 -6.75 -5.48 7.68
N LEU A 51 -5.71 -5.19 8.44
CA LEU A 51 -4.51 -6.00 8.62
C LEU A 51 -4.54 -6.60 10.03
N ALA A 52 -3.50 -7.36 10.39
CA ALA A 52 -3.34 -7.86 11.75
C ALA A 52 -3.31 -6.73 12.80
N ASP A 53 -3.55 -7.08 14.07
CA ASP A 53 -3.46 -6.17 15.23
C ASP A 53 -4.36 -4.92 15.13
N ASP A 54 -5.59 -5.10 14.64
CA ASP A 54 -6.64 -4.08 14.57
C ASP A 54 -6.30 -2.86 13.68
N LEU A 55 -5.27 -2.96 12.84
CA LEU A 55 -4.84 -1.88 11.94
C LEU A 55 -5.72 -1.84 10.69
N VAL A 56 -6.39 -0.71 10.48
CA VAL A 56 -7.17 -0.46 9.26
C VAL A 56 -6.41 0.53 8.38
N VAL A 57 -6.30 0.20 7.10
CA VAL A 57 -5.58 0.99 6.10
C VAL A 57 -6.49 1.24 4.91
N ARG A 58 -6.69 2.52 4.59
CA ARG A 58 -7.33 2.99 3.37
C ARG A 58 -6.27 3.39 2.37
N TYR A 59 -6.26 2.70 1.23
CA TYR A 59 -5.37 2.91 0.10
C TYR A 59 -6.00 3.86 -0.91
N LEU A 60 -5.45 5.05 -1.10
CA LEU A 60 -5.93 6.05 -2.07
C LEU A 60 -4.90 6.29 -3.16
N ILE A 61 -5.28 6.07 -4.42
CA ILE A 61 -4.44 6.47 -5.55
C ILE A 61 -4.57 7.97 -5.74
N MET A 62 -3.49 8.69 -5.46
CA MET A 62 -3.45 10.15 -5.57
C MET A 62 -3.16 10.59 -7.00
N ALA A 63 -2.23 9.91 -7.67
CA ALA A 63 -1.83 10.23 -9.03
C ALA A 63 -1.14 9.04 -9.72
N ARG A 64 -1.14 9.08 -11.05
CA ARG A 64 -0.39 8.18 -11.94
C ARG A 64 0.34 9.03 -12.98
N ALA A 65 1.64 8.87 -13.07
CA ALA A 65 2.50 9.57 -14.01
C ALA A 65 3.86 8.88 -14.02
N ASP A 66 4.71 9.18 -14.99
CA ASP A 66 6.14 8.91 -14.90
C ASP A 66 6.77 10.03 -14.06
N PHE A 67 6.99 9.80 -12.76
CA PHE A 67 7.50 10.84 -11.85
C PHE A 67 9.03 10.94 -11.87
N ASN A 68 9.71 9.93 -12.39
CA ASN A 68 11.17 9.83 -12.39
C ASN A 68 11.80 9.94 -13.80
N ASP A 69 10.98 10.10 -14.85
CA ASP A 69 11.37 10.23 -16.27
C ASP A 69 12.10 8.99 -16.80
N ASP A 70 11.72 7.79 -16.35
CA ASP A 70 12.31 6.51 -16.78
C ASP A 70 11.54 5.81 -17.91
N GLY A 71 10.42 6.40 -18.34
CA GLY A 71 9.53 5.88 -19.37
C GLY A 71 8.49 4.89 -18.86
N VAL A 72 8.37 4.68 -17.54
CA VAL A 72 7.39 3.79 -16.93
C VAL A 72 6.43 4.53 -15.99
N GLU A 73 5.17 4.07 -15.93
CA GLU A 73 4.18 4.66 -15.04
C GLU A 73 4.47 4.33 -13.57
N ASP A 74 4.57 5.39 -12.76
CA ASP A 74 4.54 5.36 -11.32
C ASP A 74 3.14 5.63 -10.76
N VAL A 75 2.92 5.19 -9.52
CA VAL A 75 1.71 5.42 -8.75
C VAL A 75 2.08 6.11 -7.44
N LEU A 76 1.52 7.29 -7.21
CA LEU A 76 1.52 7.93 -5.90
C LEU A 76 0.32 7.43 -5.09
N LEU A 77 0.60 6.79 -3.96
CA LEU A 77 -0.38 6.15 -3.10
C LEU A 77 -0.35 6.81 -1.72
N ARG A 78 -1.51 7.15 -1.19
CA ARG A 78 -1.68 7.60 0.19
C ARG A 78 -2.32 6.49 1.01
N LEU A 79 -1.71 6.16 2.14
CA LEU A 79 -2.23 5.20 3.11
C LEU A 79 -2.79 5.98 4.29
N ASP A 80 -4.11 6.19 4.34
CA ASP A 80 -4.73 6.70 5.57
C ASP A 80 -4.96 5.52 6.51
N TRP A 81 -4.52 5.60 7.76
CA TRP A 81 -4.59 4.47 8.69
C TRP A 81 -5.11 4.86 10.06
N TYR A 82 -5.70 3.89 10.75
CA TYR A 82 -6.08 3.98 12.15
C TYR A 82 -6.06 2.61 12.84
N VAL A 83 -5.90 2.59 14.16
CA VAL A 83 -6.03 1.37 14.97
C VAL A 83 -7.45 1.32 15.53
N SER A 84 -8.20 0.26 15.21
CA SER A 84 -9.63 0.20 15.57
C SER A 84 -9.88 0.00 17.07
N SER A 85 -8.91 -0.57 17.80
CA SER A 85 -8.99 -0.84 19.24
C SER A 85 -8.27 0.19 20.14
N ALA A 86 -7.54 1.15 19.55
CA ALA A 86 -6.69 2.07 20.31
C ALA A 86 -6.60 3.48 19.70
N PHE A 87 -5.94 4.39 20.42
CA PHE A 87 -5.62 5.71 19.88
C PHE A 87 -4.42 5.62 18.95
N GLY A 88 -4.66 5.72 17.65
CA GLY A 88 -3.62 5.81 16.62
C GLY A 88 -4.26 6.07 15.27
N LYS A 89 -3.79 7.10 14.58
CA LYS A 89 -4.16 7.38 13.19
C LYS A 89 -3.10 8.23 12.52
N GLY A 90 -3.01 8.13 11.21
CA GLY A 90 -2.03 8.89 10.45
C GLY A 90 -2.21 8.70 8.96
N PHE A 91 -1.21 9.13 8.22
CA PHE A 91 -1.10 8.80 6.82
C PHE A 91 0.36 8.64 6.41
N ASP A 92 0.59 7.77 5.42
CA ASP A 92 1.87 7.61 4.75
C ASP A 92 1.69 7.90 3.26
N LEU A 93 2.74 8.39 2.61
CA LEU A 93 2.81 8.52 1.16
C LEU A 93 3.83 7.54 0.61
N LEU A 94 3.43 6.77 -0.40
CA LEU A 94 4.27 5.80 -1.08
C LEU A 94 4.31 6.12 -2.58
N MET A 95 5.49 5.96 -3.18
CA MET A 95 5.64 5.95 -4.63
C MET A 95 6.01 4.54 -5.08
N LEU A 96 5.19 4.01 -5.98
CA LEU A 96 5.34 2.67 -6.53
C LEU A 96 5.64 2.76 -8.01
N THR A 97 6.53 1.94 -8.52
CA THR A 97 6.82 1.85 -9.95
C THR A 97 6.57 0.44 -10.47
N LYS A 98 6.26 0.32 -11.76
CA LYS A 98 6.40 -0.95 -12.48
C LYS A 98 7.78 -0.95 -13.15
N THR A 99 8.60 -1.95 -12.89
CA THR A 99 9.94 -2.02 -13.52
C THR A 99 9.91 -2.53 -14.97
N ALA A 100 8.78 -3.08 -15.44
CA ALA A 100 8.52 -3.49 -16.81
C ALA A 100 7.03 -3.81 -17.01
N GLU A 101 6.61 -4.02 -18.26
CA GLU A 101 5.30 -4.60 -18.58
C GLU A 101 5.21 -5.99 -17.93
N ASN A 102 4.22 -6.21 -17.05
CA ASN A 102 4.01 -7.40 -16.21
C ASN A 102 5.00 -7.66 -15.05
N SER A 103 5.82 -6.68 -14.64
CA SER A 103 6.62 -6.84 -13.43
C SER A 103 5.83 -6.56 -12.14
N LYS A 104 6.32 -7.09 -11.01
CA LYS A 104 5.78 -6.76 -9.68
C LYS A 104 6.00 -5.27 -9.41
N LEU A 105 5.02 -4.63 -8.77
CA LEU A 105 5.18 -3.27 -8.28
C LEU A 105 6.34 -3.22 -7.29
N ALA A 106 7.15 -2.17 -7.36
CA ALA A 106 8.25 -1.93 -6.45
C ALA A 106 8.04 -0.61 -5.72
N LEU A 107 8.32 -0.60 -4.41
CA LEU A 107 8.32 0.62 -3.60
C LEU A 107 9.65 1.36 -3.80
N ILE A 108 9.60 2.57 -4.35
CA ILE A 108 10.81 3.37 -4.64
C ILE A 108 10.99 4.56 -3.69
N TRP A 109 9.92 5.00 -3.02
CA TRP A 109 9.98 6.10 -2.07
C TRP A 109 8.83 6.04 -1.05
N ARG A 110 9.07 6.54 0.18
CA ARG A 110 8.06 6.71 1.22
C ARG A 110 8.25 8.01 2.01
N ARG A 111 7.19 8.55 2.60
CA ARG A 111 7.20 9.66 3.56
C ARG A 111 6.06 9.59 4.57
#